data_AF-A0A965MIQ0-F1
#
_entry.id   AF-A0A965MIQ0-F1
#
_cell.length_a   1.000
_cell.length_b   1.000
_cell.length_c   1.000
_cell.angle_alpha   90.00
_cell.angle_beta   90.00
_cell.angle_gamma   90.00
#
_symmetry.space_group_name_H-M   'P 1'
#
loop_
_entity.id
_entity.type
_entity.pdbx_description
1 polymer ?
#
loop_
_entity_poly.entity_id
_entity_poly.type
_entity_poly.pdbx_seq_one_letter_code
_entity_poly.pdbx_strand_id
1 'polypeptide(L)'
;MIENSRDIAGPWLLVLKIARWLDFPGRLAGKAAAWLFLPMILIIVFDAVGRKYLRKLDFVIANNLHGYLNSPVLQDAEWHLHAVIFLAALGFAYSRNVHVRLDIFRHKFSDRGRLWLELLGGLIILFPFLAVLLNYGWEFFVSSWNADEGAGMSNGLDNRWAIKFF
;
A
#
# COMPACT_ATOMS: atom_id res chain seq x y z
N MET A 1 16.79 -15.30 -8.08
CA MET A 1 17.11 -16.66 -8.58
C MET A 1 16.43 -16.91 -9.94
N ILE A 2 16.68 -16.04 -10.93
CA ILE A 2 16.29 -16.25 -12.34
C ILE A 2 17.58 -16.04 -13.14
N GLU A 3 18.48 -16.99 -13.02
CA GLU A 3 19.80 -16.94 -13.65
C GLU A 3 19.97 -18.18 -14.53
N ASN A 4 19.00 -18.42 -15.41
CA ASN A 4 19.23 -19.09 -16.69
C ASN A 4 18.00 -18.96 -17.61
N SER A 5 17.81 -17.78 -18.22
CA SER A 5 16.73 -17.57 -19.21
C SER A 5 17.17 -17.86 -20.65
N ARG A 6 18.42 -18.29 -20.85
CA ARG A 6 19.05 -18.42 -22.17
C ARG A 6 18.81 -19.79 -22.83
N ASP A 7 18.46 -20.82 -22.06
CA ASP A 7 18.28 -22.20 -22.57
C ASP A 7 16.82 -22.63 -22.79
N ILE A 8 15.85 -21.72 -22.62
CA ILE A 8 14.43 -22.04 -22.67
C ILE A 8 13.90 -21.82 -24.10
N ALA A 9 14.08 -22.77 -25.01
CA ALA A 9 13.43 -22.75 -26.33
C ALA A 9 12.08 -23.48 -26.26
N GLY A 10 10.96 -22.79 -26.57
CA GLY A 10 9.63 -23.41 -26.64
C GLY A 10 8.46 -22.55 -26.12
N PRO A 11 7.26 -23.13 -25.93
CA PRO A 11 6.03 -22.44 -25.47
C PRO A 11 6.20 -21.75 -24.10
N TRP A 12 7.19 -22.18 -23.31
CA TRP A 12 7.54 -21.61 -22.02
C TRP A 12 8.01 -20.15 -22.10
N LEU A 13 8.56 -19.70 -23.24
CA LEU A 13 8.90 -18.29 -23.45
C LEU A 13 7.66 -17.40 -23.46
N LEU A 14 6.55 -17.90 -24.02
CA LEU A 14 5.29 -17.17 -24.05
C LEU A 14 4.76 -16.99 -22.62
N VAL A 15 4.76 -18.08 -21.84
CA VAL A 15 4.35 -18.07 -20.43
C VAL A 15 5.20 -17.10 -19.61
N LEU A 16 6.52 -17.09 -19.80
CA LEU A 16 7.43 -16.17 -19.11
C LEU A 16 7.29 -14.72 -19.56
N LYS A 17 6.92 -14.46 -20.82
CA LYS A 17 6.60 -13.11 -21.30
C LYS A 17 5.30 -12.61 -20.67
N ILE A 18 4.26 -13.44 -20.66
CA ILE A 18 2.97 -13.12 -20.02
C ILE A 18 3.17 -12.84 -18.53
N ALA A 19 3.89 -13.71 -17.82
CA ALA A 19 4.20 -13.52 -16.40
C ALA A 19 4.96 -12.20 -16.15
N ARG A 20 5.94 -11.85 -17.00
CA ARG A 20 6.69 -10.60 -16.89
C ARG A 20 5.82 -9.36 -17.14
N TRP A 21 4.84 -9.48 -18.04
CA TRP A 21 3.89 -8.42 -18.35
C TRP A 21 2.89 -8.22 -17.20
N LEU A 22 2.36 -9.31 -16.62
CA LEU A 22 1.49 -9.27 -15.45
C LEU A 22 2.20 -8.68 -14.21
N ASP A 23 3.49 -8.95 -14.01
CA ASP A 23 4.26 -8.39 -12.90
C ASP A 23 4.75 -6.95 -13.18
N PHE A 24 4.64 -6.44 -14.42
CA PHE A 24 5.13 -5.11 -14.76
C PHE A 24 4.43 -3.97 -13.99
N PRO A 25 3.09 -3.90 -13.94
CA PRO A 25 2.38 -2.86 -13.18
C PRO A 25 2.77 -2.87 -11.70
N GLY A 26 2.80 -4.04 -11.07
CA GLY A 26 3.17 -4.19 -9.65
C GLY A 26 4.60 -3.74 -9.37
N ARG A 27 5.55 -4.06 -10.26
CA ARG A 27 6.94 -3.58 -10.16
C ARG A 27 7.05 -2.06 -10.28
N LEU A 28 6.31 -1.46 -11.21
CA LEU A 28 6.33 -0.01 -11.40
C LEU A 28 5.70 0.70 -10.20
N ALA A 29 4.51 0.26 -9.78
CA ALA A 29 3.80 0.80 -8.63
C ALA A 29 4.63 0.72 -7.35
N GLY A 30 5.24 -0.44 -7.05
CA GLY A 30 6.08 -0.60 -5.86
C GLY A 30 7.32 0.29 -5.87
N LYS A 31 7.99 0.44 -7.03
CA LYS A 31 9.15 1.35 -7.17
C LYS A 31 8.75 2.82 -7.05
N ALA A 32 7.61 3.21 -7.63
CA ALA A 32 7.10 4.57 -7.51
C ALA A 32 6.69 4.88 -6.06
N ALA A 33 5.99 3.96 -5.40
CA ALA A 33 5.58 4.09 -4.01
C ALA A 33 6.76 4.15 -3.04
N ALA A 34 7.89 3.50 -3.35
CA ALA A 34 9.10 3.61 -2.54
C ALA A 34 9.59 5.07 -2.41
N TRP A 35 9.39 5.91 -3.42
CA TRP A 35 9.74 7.34 -3.35
C TRP A 35 8.80 8.14 -2.44
N LEU A 36 7.55 7.69 -2.26
CA LEU A 36 6.56 8.35 -1.40
C LEU A 36 6.88 8.19 0.09
N PHE A 37 7.72 7.24 0.48
CA PHE A 37 8.21 7.13 1.86
C PHE A 37 8.95 8.38 2.33
N LEU A 38 9.74 9.01 1.45
CA LEU A 38 10.51 10.21 1.81
C LEU A 38 9.61 11.38 2.24
N PRO A 39 8.64 11.84 1.43
CA PRO A 39 7.73 12.90 1.87
C PRO A 39 6.87 12.47 3.06
N MET A 40 6.44 11.19 3.14
CA MET A 40 5.67 10.71 4.29
C MET A 40 6.48 10.82 5.59
N ILE A 41 7.75 10.39 5.60
CA ILE A 41 8.61 10.50 6.78
C ILE A 41 8.82 11.96 7.17
N LEU A 42 9.03 12.86 6.19
CA LEU A 42 9.20 14.28 6.45
C LEU A 42 7.95 14.89 7.11
N ILE A 43 6.76 14.54 6.62
CA ILE A 43 5.49 15.01 7.18
C ILE A 43 5.34 14.49 8.62
N ILE A 44 5.51 13.18 8.85
CA ILE A 44 5.39 12.57 10.19
C ILE A 44 6.38 13.19 11.17
N VAL A 45 7.64 13.37 10.76
CA VAL A 45 8.67 13.96 11.65
C VAL A 45 8.31 15.41 11.96
N PHE A 46 7.89 16.19 10.97
CA PHE A 46 7.48 17.58 11.18
C PHE A 46 6.26 17.67 12.12
N ASP A 47 5.21 16.88 11.89
CA ASP A 47 4.02 16.87 12.74
C ASP A 47 4.34 16.37 14.17
N ALA A 48 5.09 15.27 14.32
CA ALA A 48 5.43 14.72 15.63
C ALA A 48 6.34 15.66 16.44
N VAL A 49 7.37 16.24 15.81
CA VAL A 49 8.27 17.21 16.47
C VAL A 49 7.54 18.52 16.73
N GLY A 50 6.70 18.95 15.79
CA GLY A 50 5.83 20.12 15.89
C GLY A 50 4.96 20.08 17.14
N ARG A 51 4.20 18.99 17.30
CA ARG A 51 3.29 18.79 18.44
C ARG A 51 4.03 18.59 19.76
N LYS A 52 5.12 17.83 19.77
CA LYS A 52 5.80 17.45 21.03
C LYS A 52 6.74 18.54 21.57
N TYR A 53 7.46 19.22 20.69
CA TYR A 53 8.55 20.13 21.07
C TYR A 53 8.31 21.56 20.61
N LEU A 54 8.06 21.80 19.32
CA LEU A 54 8.01 23.17 18.77
C LEU A 54 6.84 23.99 19.33
N ARG A 55 5.70 23.34 19.62
CA ARG A 55 4.53 23.99 20.23
C ARG A 55 4.79 24.55 21.64
N LYS A 56 5.88 24.18 22.31
CA LYS A 56 6.20 24.65 23.67
C LYS A 56 7.22 25.79 23.69
N LEU A 57 7.75 26.19 22.54
CA LEU A 57 8.74 27.26 22.45
C LEU A 57 8.06 28.63 22.63
N ASP A 58 8.66 29.50 23.45
CA ASP A 58 8.15 30.84 23.75
C ASP A 58 7.97 31.69 22.49
N PHE A 59 8.86 31.57 21.51
CA PHE A 59 8.73 32.24 20.21
C PHE A 59 7.45 31.84 19.48
N VAL A 60 7.06 30.56 19.52
CA VAL A 60 5.86 30.05 18.83
C VAL A 60 4.60 30.52 19.56
N ILE A 61 4.64 30.62 20.89
CA ILE A 61 3.58 31.21 21.73
C ILE A 61 3.41 32.68 21.43
N ALA A 62 4.50 33.44 21.47
CA ALA A 62 4.49 34.88 21.26
C ALA A 62 3.97 35.28 19.86
N ASN A 63 4.17 34.43 18.84
CA ASN A 63 3.76 34.71 17.47
C ASN A 63 2.48 33.97 17.02
N ASN A 64 1.72 33.34 17.94
CA ASN A 64 0.50 32.58 17.65
C ASN A 64 0.66 31.47 16.60
N LEU A 65 1.87 30.89 16.49
CA LEU A 65 2.20 29.87 15.48
C LEU A 65 1.69 28.45 15.84
N HIS A 66 1.11 28.27 17.04
CA HIS A 66 0.67 26.95 17.53
C HIS A 66 -0.37 26.24 16.68
N GLY A 67 -1.26 27.01 16.03
CA GLY A 67 -2.31 26.44 15.19
C GLY A 67 -1.76 25.69 13.98
N TYR A 68 -0.65 26.17 13.42
CA TYR A 68 0.00 25.56 12.25
C TYR A 68 0.75 24.26 12.59
N LEU A 69 1.14 24.07 13.85
CA LEU A 69 1.88 22.89 14.33
C LEU A 69 0.97 21.71 14.74
N ASN A 70 -0.35 21.85 14.58
CA ASN A 70 -1.33 20.77 14.74
C ASN A 70 -2.37 20.86 13.62
N SER A 71 -1.92 20.61 12.39
CA SER A 71 -2.76 20.72 11.19
C SER A 71 -3.45 19.38 10.89
N PRO A 72 -4.79 19.33 10.88
CA PRO A 72 -5.52 18.16 10.42
C PRO A 72 -5.23 17.79 8.97
N VAL A 73 -4.83 18.77 8.13
CA VAL A 73 -4.38 18.51 6.74
C VAL A 73 -3.12 17.66 6.72
N LEU A 74 -2.12 17.99 7.54
CA LEU A 74 -0.87 17.22 7.59
C LEU A 74 -1.16 15.79 8.07
N GLN A 75 -1.98 15.65 9.10
CA GLN A 75 -2.36 14.35 9.64
C GLN A 75 -3.14 13.51 8.62
N ASP A 76 -4.12 14.11 7.93
CA ASP A 76 -4.83 13.42 6.86
C ASP A 76 -3.88 13.03 5.72
N ALA A 77 -2.91 13.88 5.35
CA ALA A 77 -1.93 13.57 4.32
C ALA A 77 -1.05 12.36 4.67
N GLU A 78 -0.68 12.22 5.96
CA GLU A 78 0.05 11.04 6.45
C GLU A 78 -0.75 9.75 6.20
N TRP A 79 -2.04 9.75 6.55
CA TRP A 79 -2.92 8.60 6.33
C TRP A 79 -3.08 8.26 4.86
N HIS A 80 -3.21 9.28 4.00
CA HIS A 80 -3.36 9.09 2.55
C HIS A 80 -2.08 8.51 1.94
N LEU A 81 -0.92 9.09 2.26
CA LEU A 81 0.37 8.58 1.80
C LEU A 81 0.63 7.17 2.32
N HIS A 82 0.33 6.91 3.59
CA HIS A 82 0.51 5.59 4.19
C HIS A 82 -0.34 4.53 3.48
N ALA A 83 -1.62 4.80 3.22
CA ALA A 83 -2.50 3.87 2.51
C ALA A 83 -1.96 3.53 1.11
N VAL A 84 -1.60 4.55 0.32
CA VAL A 84 -1.06 4.37 -1.04
C VAL A 84 0.23 3.54 -1.01
N ILE A 85 1.15 3.87 -0.09
CA ILE A 85 2.41 3.16 0.07
C ILE A 85 2.16 1.71 0.46
N PHE A 86 1.30 1.46 1.45
CA PHE A 86 1.02 0.13 1.97
C PHE A 86 0.43 -0.78 0.89
N LEU A 87 -0.56 -0.29 0.15
CA LEU A 87 -1.23 -1.06 -0.91
C LEU A 87 -0.28 -1.37 -2.07
N ALA A 88 0.50 -0.38 -2.51
CA ALA A 88 1.50 -0.58 -3.57
C ALA A 88 2.65 -1.51 -3.12
N ALA A 89 3.09 -1.40 -1.86
CA ALA A 89 4.12 -2.25 -1.30
C ALA A 89 3.64 -3.68 -1.08
N LEU A 90 2.37 -3.91 -0.74
CA LEU A 90 1.81 -5.25 -0.52
C LEU A 90 1.91 -6.12 -1.77
N GLY A 91 1.44 -5.61 -2.92
CA GLY A 91 1.52 -6.31 -4.20
C GLY A 91 2.96 -6.56 -4.64
N PHE A 92 3.83 -5.56 -4.47
CA PHE A 92 5.25 -5.67 -4.77
C PHE A 92 5.97 -6.71 -3.88
N ALA A 93 5.70 -6.69 -2.57
CA ALA A 93 6.29 -7.64 -1.63
C ALA A 93 5.83 -9.08 -1.89
N TYR A 94 4.57 -9.24 -2.30
CA TYR A 94 4.02 -10.55 -2.68
C TYR A 94 4.73 -11.10 -3.91
N SER A 95 4.89 -10.31 -4.99
CA SER A 95 5.54 -10.77 -6.23
C SER A 95 7.03 -11.07 -6.07
N ARG A 96 7.68 -10.43 -5.09
CA ARG A 96 9.08 -10.69 -4.73
C ARG A 96 9.29 -11.80 -3.71
N ASN A 97 8.22 -12.46 -3.27
CA ASN A 97 8.27 -13.47 -2.20
C ASN A 97 8.93 -12.95 -0.91
N VAL A 98 8.80 -11.65 -0.62
CA VAL A 98 9.29 -11.03 0.62
C VAL A 98 8.15 -10.67 1.58
N HIS A 99 6.90 -10.84 1.16
CA HIS A 99 5.75 -10.76 2.05
C HIS A 99 5.86 -11.83 3.14
N VAL A 100 5.59 -11.46 4.38
CA VAL A 100 5.62 -12.37 5.53
C VAL A 100 4.55 -13.45 5.33
N ARG A 101 4.97 -14.71 5.28
CA ARG A 101 4.07 -15.86 5.14
C ARG A 101 4.17 -16.74 6.38
N LEU A 102 3.02 -17.23 6.84
CA LEU A 102 2.96 -18.20 7.92
C LEU A 102 3.06 -19.62 7.33
N ASP A 103 4.29 -20.08 7.12
CA ASP A 103 4.56 -21.34 6.42
C ASP A 103 4.54 -22.58 7.35
N ILE A 104 3.35 -22.95 7.86
CA ILE A 104 3.21 -24.11 8.75
C ILE A 104 3.41 -25.44 8.00
N PHE A 105 2.92 -25.55 6.78
CA PHE A 105 2.92 -26.83 6.03
C PHE A 105 4.00 -26.92 4.94
N ARG A 106 4.61 -25.79 4.57
CA ARG A 106 5.51 -25.67 3.40
C ARG A 106 6.73 -26.59 3.47
N HIS A 107 7.25 -26.85 4.68
CA HIS A 107 8.44 -27.67 4.88
C HIS A 107 8.21 -29.16 4.57
N LYS A 108 6.95 -29.63 4.58
CA LYS A 108 6.60 -31.04 4.33
C LYS A 108 6.43 -31.38 2.84
N PHE A 109 6.40 -30.38 1.96
CA PHE A 109 6.17 -30.57 0.53
C PHE A 109 7.44 -30.37 -0.30
N SER A 110 7.54 -31.12 -1.41
CA SER A 110 8.52 -30.89 -2.47
C SER A 110 8.24 -29.57 -3.21
N ASP A 111 9.18 -29.08 -4.02
CA ASP A 111 9.04 -27.79 -4.72
C ASP A 111 7.78 -27.71 -5.60
N ARG A 112 7.40 -28.82 -6.25
CA ARG A 112 6.13 -28.90 -6.99
C ARG A 112 4.90 -28.84 -6.09
N GLY A 113 4.95 -29.50 -4.92
CA GLY A 113 3.86 -29.46 -3.94
C GLY A 113 3.67 -28.06 -3.35
N ARG A 114 4.76 -27.32 -3.13
CA ARG A 114 4.72 -25.93 -2.67
C ARG A 114 4.03 -25.01 -3.67
N LEU A 115 4.34 -25.15 -4.97
CA LEU A 115 3.68 -24.39 -6.03
C LEU A 115 2.18 -24.69 -6.11
N TRP A 116 1.78 -25.95 -6.00
CA TRP A 116 0.36 -26.32 -5.98
C TRP A 116 -0.36 -25.77 -4.75
N LEU A 117 0.28 -25.81 -3.58
CA LEU A 117 -0.28 -25.24 -2.35
C LEU A 117 -0.48 -23.73 -2.47
N GLU A 118 0.48 -23.00 -3.05
CA GLU A 118 0.34 -21.57 -3.33
C GLU A 118 -0.77 -21.26 -4.34
N LEU A 119 -0.85 -22.03 -5.43
CA LEU A 119 -1.89 -21.85 -6.45
C LEU A 119 -3.29 -22.14 -5.92
N LEU A 120 -3.48 -23.28 -5.26
CA LEU A 120 -4.79 -23.68 -4.73
C LEU A 120 -5.20 -22.83 -3.53
N GLY A 121 -4.27 -22.53 -2.62
CA GLY A 121 -4.52 -21.61 -1.52
C GLY A 121 -4.88 -20.20 -2.01
N GLY A 122 -4.17 -19.74 -3.06
CA GLY A 122 -4.54 -18.52 -3.77
C GLY A 122 -5.97 -18.58 -4.30
N LEU A 123 -6.28 -19.59 -5.12
CA LEU A 123 -7.55 -19.70 -5.82
C LEU A 123 -8.77 -19.92 -4.90
N ILE A 124 -8.63 -20.69 -3.83
CA ILE A 124 -9.76 -21.14 -3.00
C ILE A 124 -9.93 -20.24 -1.77
N ILE A 125 -8.86 -19.59 -1.29
CA ILE A 125 -8.91 -18.78 -0.07
C ILE A 125 -8.71 -17.30 -0.41
N LEU A 126 -7.59 -16.96 -1.06
CA LEU A 126 -7.25 -15.56 -1.31
C LEU A 126 -8.20 -14.89 -2.31
N PHE A 127 -8.47 -15.51 -3.45
CA PHE A 127 -9.34 -14.91 -4.48
C PHE A 127 -10.79 -14.70 -4.00
N PRO A 128 -11.45 -15.66 -3.33
CA PRO A 128 -12.78 -15.43 -2.77
C PRO A 128 -12.78 -14.34 -1.70
N PHE A 129 -11.77 -14.32 -0.82
CA PHE A 129 -11.61 -13.24 0.16
C PHE A 129 -11.46 -11.87 -0.51
N LEU A 130 -10.63 -11.77 -1.56
CA LEU A 130 -10.46 -10.54 -2.33
C LEU A 130 -11.76 -10.14 -3.03
N ALA A 131 -12.54 -11.08 -3.56
CA ALA A 131 -13.83 -10.78 -4.19
C ALA A 131 -14.82 -10.16 -3.19
N VAL A 132 -14.90 -10.72 -1.97
CA VAL A 132 -15.72 -10.17 -0.88
C VAL A 132 -15.22 -8.77 -0.49
N LEU A 133 -13.91 -8.62 -0.30
CA LEU A 133 -13.28 -7.35 0.06
C LEU A 133 -13.55 -6.26 -0.99
N LEU A 134 -13.43 -6.60 -2.29
CA LEU A 134 -13.69 -5.69 -3.39
C LEU A 134 -15.16 -5.28 -3.47
N ASN A 135 -16.09 -6.21 -3.22
CA ASN A 135 -17.51 -5.89 -3.25
C ASN A 135 -17.88 -4.85 -2.16
N TYR A 136 -17.53 -5.14 -0.90
CA TYR A 136 -17.80 -4.22 0.20
C TYR A 136 -16.96 -2.94 0.13
N GLY A 137 -15.71 -3.02 -0.32
CA GLY A 137 -14.85 -1.86 -0.54
C GLY A 137 -15.40 -0.93 -1.61
N TRP A 138 -15.95 -1.48 -2.70
CA TRP A 138 -16.58 -0.69 -3.75
C TRP A 138 -17.84 0.02 -3.27
N GLU A 139 -18.72 -0.68 -2.54
CA GLU A 139 -19.91 -0.07 -1.92
C GLU A 139 -19.53 1.07 -0.96
N PHE A 140 -18.48 0.86 -0.16
CA PHE A 140 -17.95 1.87 0.75
C PHE A 140 -17.42 3.10 0.01
N PHE A 141 -16.64 2.90 -1.05
CA PHE A 141 -16.15 3.96 -1.91
C PHE A 141 -17.29 4.77 -2.55
N VAL A 142 -18.25 4.09 -3.19
CA VAL A 142 -19.36 4.74 -3.90
C VAL A 142 -20.23 5.56 -2.96
N SER A 143 -20.48 5.04 -1.75
CA SER A 143 -21.21 5.78 -0.71
C SER A 143 -20.50 7.08 -0.34
N SER A 144 -19.19 7.01 -0.09
CA SER A 144 -18.37 8.19 0.24
C SER A 144 -18.21 9.17 -0.92
N TRP A 145 -18.12 8.67 -2.16
CA TRP A 145 -18.07 9.49 -3.36
C TRP A 145 -19.37 10.28 -3.55
N ASN A 146 -20.53 9.60 -3.44
CA ASN A 146 -21.83 10.25 -3.60
C ASN A 146 -22.14 11.24 -2.49
N ALA A 147 -21.60 11.02 -1.30
CA ALA A 147 -21.71 11.94 -0.17
C ALA A 147 -20.73 13.13 -0.24
N ASP A 148 -19.86 13.18 -1.25
CA ASP A 148 -18.74 14.12 -1.36
C ASP A 148 -17.98 14.24 -0.03
N GLU A 149 -17.56 13.09 0.50
CA GLU A 149 -16.98 13.02 1.83
C GLU A 149 -15.65 13.79 1.90
N GLY A 150 -15.72 14.97 2.50
CA GLY A 150 -14.59 15.84 2.82
C GLY A 150 -13.90 15.47 4.12
N ALA A 151 -13.11 16.41 4.65
CA ALA A 151 -12.32 16.21 5.86
C ALA A 151 -13.17 15.91 7.11
N GLY A 152 -12.67 15.02 7.98
CA GLY A 152 -13.33 14.67 9.26
C GLY A 152 -13.22 15.76 10.34
N MET A 153 -12.42 16.80 10.10
CA MET A 153 -12.30 18.03 10.90
C MET A 153 -12.49 19.20 9.94
N SER A 154 -13.00 20.35 10.39
CA SER A 154 -13.44 21.47 9.52
C SER A 154 -12.34 22.13 8.66
N ASN A 155 -11.12 21.59 8.65
CA ASN A 155 -9.92 22.08 7.99
C ASN A 155 -8.93 20.95 7.63
N GLY A 156 -9.38 19.73 7.35
CA GLY A 156 -8.51 18.63 6.87
C GLY A 156 -8.45 18.54 5.33
N LEU A 157 -7.97 17.41 4.79
CA LEU A 157 -7.94 17.20 3.33
C LEU A 157 -9.32 16.81 2.80
N ASP A 158 -9.77 17.55 1.79
CA ASP A 158 -10.98 17.24 1.04
C ASP A 158 -10.77 16.02 0.12
N ASN A 159 -11.87 15.42 -0.34
CA ASN A 159 -11.90 14.21 -1.17
C ASN A 159 -11.36 12.95 -0.48
N ARG A 160 -11.79 12.69 0.77
CA ARG A 160 -11.42 11.45 1.50
C ARG A 160 -11.93 10.19 0.80
N TRP A 161 -12.94 10.30 -0.05
CA TRP A 161 -13.36 9.19 -0.90
C TRP A 161 -12.22 8.65 -1.77
N ALA A 162 -11.21 9.46 -2.11
CA ALA A 162 -10.10 9.05 -2.98
C ALA A 162 -9.32 7.89 -2.38
N ILE A 163 -9.12 7.87 -1.06
CA ILE A 163 -8.42 6.77 -0.39
C ILE A 163 -9.24 5.51 -0.19
N LYS A 164 -10.57 5.63 -0.30
CA LYS A 164 -11.48 4.49 -0.15
C LYS A 164 -11.61 3.70 -1.45
N PHE A 165 -11.13 4.26 -2.56
CA PHE A 165 -11.13 3.60 -3.87
C PHE A 165 -10.16 2.41 -3.96
N PHE A 166 -9.01 2.51 -3.29
CA PHE A 166 -7.92 1.55 -3.40
C PHE A 166 -7.83 0.56 -2.24
#